data_AF-A0A965AA64-F1
#
_entry.id   AF-A0A965AA64-F1
#
_cell.length_a   1.000
_cell.length_b   1.000
_cell.length_c   1.000
_cell.angle_alpha   90.00
_cell.angle_beta   90.00
_cell.angle_gamma   90.00
#
_symmetry.space_group_name_H-M   'P 1'
#
loop_
_entity.id
_entity.type
_entity.pdbx_description
1 polymer ?
#
loop_
_entity_poly.entity_id
_entity_poly.type
_entity_poly.pdbx_seq_one_letter_code
_entity_poly.pdbx_strand_id
1 'polypeptide(L)' 'FEKVLAVLPSAKSPTVSRLASGDYAVESVVQKRTINTVIPALKDAGATDILELPISKIIH' A
#
# COMPACT_ATOMS: atom_id res chain seq x y z
N PHE A 1 -3.96 -8.78 -6.45
CA PHE A 1 -3.24 -7.98 -5.45
C PHE A 1 -1.90 -8.60 -5.00
N GLU A 2 -1.58 -9.87 -5.31
CA GLU A 2 -0.31 -10.48 -4.90
C GLU A 2 0.94 -9.77 -5.43
N LYS A 3 0.92 -9.30 -6.70
CA LYS A 3 2.01 -8.48 -7.26
C LYS A 3 2.21 -7.17 -6.51
N VAL A 4 1.12 -6.57 -6.02
CA VAL A 4 1.14 -5.35 -5.20
C VAL A 4 1.78 -5.64 -3.83
N LEU A 5 1.41 -6.76 -3.20
CA LEU A 5 2.01 -7.20 -1.94
C LEU A 5 3.52 -7.46 -2.03
N ALA A 6 4.01 -7.96 -3.17
CA ALA A 6 5.43 -8.19 -3.40
C ALA A 6 6.26 -6.91 -3.51
N VAL A 7 5.64 -5.79 -3.91
CA VAL A 7 6.29 -4.49 -4.11
C VAL A 7 6.22 -3.61 -2.85
N LEU A 8 5.25 -3.85 -1.97
CA LEU A 8 5.10 -3.07 -0.75
C LEU A 8 6.33 -3.23 0.15
N PRO A 9 7.01 -2.13 0.52
CA PRO A 9 8.13 -2.18 1.46
C PRO A 9 7.57 -2.53 2.84
N SER A 10 7.63 -3.82 3.13
CA SER A 10 7.15 -4.51 4.33
C SER A 10 7.03 -3.64 5.59
N ALA A 11 5.80 -3.37 5.99
CA ALA A 11 5.44 -3.16 7.39
C ALA A 11 4.72 -4.40 7.91
N LYS A 12 5.40 -5.55 7.94
CA LYS A 12 5.06 -6.85 8.58
C LYS A 12 3.70 -7.52 8.29
N SER A 13 2.60 -6.78 8.13
CA SER A 13 1.27 -7.27 7.82
C SER A 13 0.43 -6.12 7.26
N PRO A 14 0.38 -5.93 5.92
CA PRO A 14 -0.56 -4.97 5.34
C PRO A 14 -2.00 -5.40 5.66
N THR A 15 -2.90 -4.43 5.81
CA THR A 15 -4.33 -4.71 5.92
C THR A 15 -4.85 -5.02 4.51
N VAL A 16 -5.54 -6.14 4.36
CA VAL A 16 -6.14 -6.57 3.10
C VAL A 16 -7.63 -6.76 3.32
N SER A 17 -8.44 -5.92 2.65
CA SER A 17 -9.90 -5.92 2.77
C SER A 17 -10.53 -6.24 1.43
N ARG A 18 -11.49 -7.18 1.40
CA ARG A 18 -12.25 -7.50 0.19
C ARG A 18 -13.32 -6.43 -0.04
N LEU A 19 -13.36 -5.89 -1.25
CA LEU A 19 -14.32 -4.87 -1.68
C LEU A 19 -15.61 -5.51 -2.19
N ALA A 20 -16.70 -4.74 -2.20
CA ALA A 20 -17.99 -5.17 -2.73
C ALA A 20 -17.93 -5.53 -4.23
N SER A 21 -17.01 -4.91 -4.99
CA SER A 21 -16.75 -5.25 -6.39
C SER A 21 -16.11 -6.62 -6.59
N GLY A 22 -15.58 -7.23 -5.52
CA GLY A 22 -14.75 -8.44 -5.59
C GLY A 22 -13.24 -8.16 -5.63
N ASP A 23 -12.83 -6.90 -5.79
CA ASP A 23 -11.43 -6.46 -5.70
C ASP A 23 -10.94 -6.41 -4.24
N TYR A 24 -9.72 -5.91 -4.05
CA TYR A 24 -9.06 -5.82 -2.74
C TYR A 24 -8.49 -4.42 -2.51
N ALA A 25 -8.79 -3.85 -1.33
CA ALA A 25 -8.06 -2.72 -0.80
C ALA A 25 -6.86 -3.23 0.01
N VAL A 26 -5.70 -2.63 -0.25
CA VAL A 26 -4.46 -2.93 0.46
C VAL A 26 -3.95 -1.66 1.10
N GLU A 27 -3.78 -1.68 2.41
CA GLU A 27 -3.30 -0.55 3.19
C GLU A 27 -2.03 -0.94 3.92
N SER A 28 -0.99 -0.11 3.83
CA SER A 28 0.28 -0.33 4.51
C SER A 28 0.93 0.99 4.89
N VAL A 29 1.63 0.98 6.02
CA VAL A 29 2.51 2.08 6.42
C VAL A 29 3.81 1.94 5.64
N VAL A 30 4.28 3.03 5.04
CA VAL A 30 5.56 3.08 4.32
C VAL A 30 6.39 4.26 4.80
N GLN A 31 7.70 4.20 4.58
CA GLN A 31 8.57 5.32 4.93
C GLN A 31 8.35 6.48 3.96
N LYS A 32 8.18 7.70 4.48
CA LYS A 32 7.94 8.89 3.64
C LYS A 32 8.97 9.07 2.51
N ARG A 33 10.23 8.75 2.79
CA ARG A 33 11.33 8.85 1.81
C ARG A 33 11.24 7.86 0.64
N THR A 34 10.43 6.81 0.73
CA THR A 34 10.29 5.78 -0.31
C THR A 34 9.07 6.02 -1.20
N ILE A 35 8.27 7.04 -0.94
CA ILE A 35 6.99 7.25 -1.64
C ILE A 35 7.19 7.47 -3.14
N ASN A 36 8.22 8.21 -3.52
CA ASN A 36 8.57 8.50 -4.91
C ASN A 36 8.99 7.26 -5.73
N THR A 37 9.40 6.17 -5.07
CA THR A 37 9.72 4.90 -5.75
C THR A 37 8.60 3.88 -5.61
N VAL A 38 7.91 3.86 -4.48
CA VAL A 38 6.83 2.92 -4.17
C VAL A 38 5.59 3.20 -5.01
N ILE A 39 5.13 4.45 -5.11
CA ILE A 39 3.89 4.76 -5.86
C ILE A 39 4.01 4.32 -7.33
N PRO A 40 5.08 4.66 -8.09
CA PRO A 40 5.26 4.15 -9.44
C PRO A 40 5.27 2.62 -9.52
N ALA A 41 6.02 1.95 -8.63
CA ALA A 41 6.11 0.49 -8.63
C ALA A 41 4.76 -0.19 -8.33
N LEU A 42 3.93 0.42 -7.47
CA LEU A 42 2.56 -0.06 -7.21
C LEU A 42 1.67 0.09 -8.44
N LYS A 43 1.77 1.22 -9.15
CA LYS A 43 1.03 1.41 -10.42
C LYS A 43 1.44 0.39 -11.48
N ASP A 44 2.75 0.15 -11.63
CA ASP A 44 3.28 -0.86 -12.55
C ASP A 44 2.83 -2.29 -12.18
N ALA A 45 2.62 -2.55 -10.88
CA ALA A 45 2.06 -3.80 -10.37
C ALA A 45 0.53 -3.91 -10.54
N GLY A 46 -0.14 -2.87 -11.06
CA GLY A 46 -1.57 -2.84 -11.34
C GLY A 46 -2.44 -2.24 -10.23
N ALA A 47 -1.85 -1.52 -9.26
CA ALA A 47 -2.62 -0.80 -8.25
C ALA A 47 -3.29 0.44 -8.87
N THR A 48 -4.57 0.64 -8.54
CA THR A 48 -5.34 1.84 -8.88
C THR A 48 -5.75 2.60 -7.62
N ASP A 49 -6.22 3.83 -7.78
CA ASP A 49 -6.83 4.62 -6.71
C ASP A 49 -5.96 4.76 -5.43
N ILE A 50 -4.66 4.95 -5.63
CA ILE A 50 -3.66 5.04 -4.54
C ILE A 50 -3.87 6.32 -3.73
N LEU A 51 -4.11 6.17 -2.42
CA LEU A 51 -4.19 7.25 -1.46
C LEU A 51 -2.99 7.26 -0.51
N GLU A 52 -2.37 8.42 -0.32
CA GLU A 52 -1.36 8.65 0.72
C GLU A 52 -2.00 9.41 1.89
N LEU A 53 -1.84 8.88 3.10
CA LEU A 53 -2.29 9.54 4.33
C LEU A 53 -1.10 9.77 5.27
N PRO A 54 -0.83 11.03 5.69
CA PRO A 54 0.22 11.29 6.66
C PRO A 54 -0.19 10.76 8.04
N ILE A 55 0.70 9.97 8.67
CA ILE A 55 0.49 9.53 10.05
C ILE A 55 0.93 10.63 11.01
N SER A 56 0.01 11.10 11.84
CA SER A 56 0.25 12.15 12.84
C SER A 56 1.05 11.65 14.05
N LYS A 57 0.87 10.39 14.43
CA LYS A 57 1.54 9.77 15.58
C LYS A 57 1.62 8.26 15.41
N ILE A 58 2.77 7.68 15.70
CA ILE A 58 2.98 6.23 15.80
C ILE A 58 3.23 5.90 17.27
N ILE A 59 2.52 4.91 17.79
CA ILE A 59 2.72 4.36 19.15
C ILE A 59 3.19 2.91 18.98
N HIS A 60 4.19 2.51 19.75
CA HIS A 60 4.73 1.16 19.79
C HIS A 60 4.46 0.51 21.15
#